data_AF-A0A1X1YBB7-F1
#
_entry.id   AF-A0A1X1YBB7-F1
#
_cell.length_a   1.000
_cell.length_b   1.000
_cell.length_c   1.000
_cell.angle_alpha   90.00
_cell.angle_beta   90.00
_cell.angle_gamma   90.00
#
_symmetry.space_group_name_H-M   'P 1'
#
loop_
_entity.id
_entity.type
_entity.pdbx_description
1 polymer ?
#
loop_
_entity_poly.entity_id
_entity_poly.type
_entity_poly.pdbx_seq_one_letter_code
_entity_poly.pdbx_strand_id
1 'polypeptide(L)'
;MNQSVANSGFGNSGAGSNAGWGNSGNGGFNAGIGNSGSSGANTGVGNAGDGGFNTGFGNLGIGGSNVGFFNSGIGGCNSGLSNSGKYDSGAFNTGLGQSGFFGR
;
A
#
# COMPACT_ATOMS: atom_id res chain seq x y z
N MET A 1 -3.68 -9.81 28.16
CA MET A 1 -2.50 -9.46 27.33
C MET A 1 -2.61 -7.98 26.98
N ASN A 2 -1.86 -7.12 27.65
CA ASN A 2 -1.81 -5.70 27.33
C ASN A 2 -0.52 -5.45 26.57
N GLN A 3 -0.61 -5.21 25.26
CA GLN A 3 0.52 -4.72 24.49
C GLN A 3 0.50 -3.20 24.61
N SER A 4 1.34 -2.69 25.50
CA SER A 4 1.77 -1.30 25.45
C SER A 4 2.60 -1.12 24.18
N VAL A 5 2.47 0.03 23.51
CA VAL A 5 3.43 0.54 22.50
C VAL A 5 3.30 0.02 21.06
N ALA A 6 3.20 0.96 20.11
CA ALA A 6 3.41 0.86 18.66
C ALA A 6 2.58 -0.19 17.89
N ASN A 7 2.66 -1.48 18.23
CA ASN A 7 2.09 -2.56 17.46
C ASN A 7 0.94 -3.25 18.22
N SER A 8 -0.20 -3.43 17.55
CA SER A 8 -1.41 -4.07 18.08
C SER A 8 -1.83 -5.27 17.23
N GLY A 9 -2.10 -6.41 17.86
CA GLY A 9 -2.45 -7.67 17.17
C GLY A 9 -1.31 -8.69 17.15
N PHE A 10 -1.25 -9.55 16.12
CA PHE A 10 -0.35 -10.71 16.08
C PHE A 10 0.74 -10.56 15.01
N GLY A 11 1.99 -10.89 15.34
CA GLY A 11 3.08 -10.98 14.38
C GLY A 11 3.51 -9.65 13.73
N ASN A 12 3.11 -8.52 14.29
CA ASN A 12 3.50 -7.21 13.77
C ASN A 12 4.93 -6.82 14.20
N SER A 13 5.68 -6.16 13.32
CA SER A 13 7.10 -5.83 13.55
C SER A 13 7.51 -4.46 12.99
N GLY A 14 8.68 -3.96 13.42
CA GLY A 14 9.21 -2.64 13.01
C GLY A 14 8.85 -1.51 13.97
N ALA A 15 9.43 -0.33 13.74
CA ALA A 15 9.29 0.85 14.60
C ALA A 15 8.06 1.72 14.32
N GLY A 16 7.19 1.31 13.38
CA GLY A 16 5.92 1.97 13.08
C GLY A 16 4.77 1.57 14.01
N SER A 17 3.58 2.11 13.74
CA SER A 17 2.34 1.79 14.42
C SER A 17 1.51 0.78 13.64
N ASN A 18 1.73 -0.52 13.88
CA ASN A 18 1.14 -1.58 13.08
C ASN A 18 -0.04 -2.26 13.78
N ALA A 19 -1.20 -2.39 13.12
CA ALA A 19 -2.41 -2.98 13.67
C ALA A 19 -2.92 -4.16 12.82
N GLY A 20 -3.22 -5.30 13.44
CA GLY A 20 -3.78 -6.48 12.77
C GLY A 20 -2.83 -7.67 12.77
N TRP A 21 -2.61 -8.30 11.62
CA TRP A 21 -1.80 -9.53 11.51
C TRP A 21 -0.60 -9.35 10.58
N GLY A 22 0.60 -9.62 11.10
CA GLY A 22 1.81 -9.80 10.27
C GLY A 22 2.26 -8.56 9.51
N ASN A 23 1.93 -7.35 9.97
CA ASN A 23 2.34 -6.12 9.32
C ASN A 23 3.78 -5.73 9.73
N SER A 24 4.54 -5.12 8.84
CA SER A 24 5.93 -4.75 9.09
C SER A 24 6.28 -3.38 8.51
N GLY A 25 6.81 -2.46 9.31
CA GLY A 25 7.21 -1.17 8.74
C GLY A 25 7.92 -0.26 9.72
N ASN A 26 8.69 0.68 9.18
CA ASN A 26 9.44 1.67 9.94
C ASN A 26 8.89 3.08 9.67
N GLY A 27 8.40 3.76 10.71
CA GLY A 27 8.00 5.17 10.62
C GLY A 27 6.64 5.45 9.96
N GLY A 28 5.67 4.54 10.06
CA GLY A 28 4.33 4.69 9.46
C GLY A 28 3.24 3.91 10.20
N PHE A 29 2.02 3.89 9.66
CA PHE A 29 0.87 3.14 10.20
C PHE A 29 0.44 2.02 9.23
N ASN A 30 0.54 0.76 9.62
CA ASN A 30 0.06 -0.34 8.76
C ASN A 30 -1.12 -1.05 9.43
N ALA A 31 -2.29 -1.06 8.80
CA ALA A 31 -3.51 -1.65 9.34
C ALA A 31 -4.05 -2.77 8.43
N GLY A 32 -4.33 -3.93 9.01
CA GLY A 32 -4.89 -5.08 8.31
C GLY A 32 -3.94 -6.28 8.32
N ILE A 33 -3.68 -6.89 7.16
CA ILE A 33 -2.96 -8.16 7.07
C ILE A 33 -1.75 -8.02 6.15
N GLY A 34 -0.55 -8.32 6.66
CA GLY A 34 0.65 -8.48 5.85
C GLY A 34 1.08 -7.23 5.09
N ASN A 35 0.71 -6.03 5.54
CA ASN A 35 1.14 -4.79 4.90
C ASN A 35 2.58 -4.48 5.30
N SER A 36 3.35 -3.95 4.36
CA SER A 36 4.71 -3.51 4.56
C SER A 36 4.98 -2.13 3.99
N GLY A 37 5.95 -1.40 4.52
CA GLY A 37 6.32 -0.10 3.98
C GLY A 37 7.06 0.77 4.96
N SER A 38 7.89 1.64 4.39
CA SER A 38 8.62 2.66 5.13
C SER A 38 7.94 4.00 4.89
N SER A 39 7.55 4.66 5.98
CA SER A 39 6.82 5.94 5.96
C SER A 39 5.39 5.85 5.39
N GLY A 40 4.50 6.74 5.86
CA GLY A 40 3.10 6.80 5.43
C GLY A 40 2.18 5.76 6.10
N ALA A 41 1.00 5.52 5.53
CA ALA A 41 0.01 4.59 6.10
C ALA A 41 -0.56 3.57 5.10
N ASN A 42 -0.41 2.27 5.33
CA ASN A 42 -1.01 1.25 4.45
C ASN A 42 -2.21 0.57 5.14
N THR A 43 -3.33 0.45 4.43
CA THR A 43 -4.55 -0.17 4.96
C THR A 43 -5.06 -1.27 4.03
N GLY A 44 -5.35 -2.44 4.57
CA GLY A 44 -5.93 -3.57 3.84
C GLY A 44 -5.04 -4.80 3.90
N VAL A 45 -4.76 -5.42 2.75
CA VAL A 45 -4.05 -6.71 2.70
C VAL A 45 -2.87 -6.65 1.74
N GLY A 46 -1.68 -6.99 2.23
CA GLY A 46 -0.51 -7.22 1.39
C GLY A 46 -0.03 -5.99 0.60
N ASN A 47 -0.34 -4.77 1.07
CA ASN A 47 0.19 -3.57 0.41
C ASN A 47 1.66 -3.38 0.78
N ALA A 48 2.49 -2.94 -0.18
CA ALA A 48 3.90 -2.67 0.02
C ALA A 48 4.37 -1.44 -0.77
N GLY A 49 5.46 -0.81 -0.30
CA GLY A 49 6.14 0.23 -1.05
C GLY A 49 6.64 1.39 -0.18
N ASP A 50 7.68 2.06 -0.67
CA ASP A 50 8.22 3.26 -0.04
C ASP A 50 7.31 4.46 -0.30
N GLY A 51 6.98 5.21 0.75
CA GLY A 51 6.07 6.36 0.71
C GLY A 51 4.67 6.08 1.29
N GLY A 52 4.27 4.81 1.40
CA GLY A 52 3.03 4.39 2.08
C GLY A 52 1.74 4.87 1.41
N PHE A 53 0.69 5.10 2.20
CA PHE A 53 -0.64 5.57 1.74
C PHE A 53 -1.38 4.63 0.79
N ASN A 54 -1.01 3.34 0.76
CA ASN A 54 -1.69 2.36 -0.08
C ASN A 54 -2.94 1.80 0.63
N THR A 55 -4.07 1.75 -0.06
CA THR A 55 -5.33 1.22 0.47
C THR A 55 -5.91 0.15 -0.44
N GLY A 56 -6.24 -1.02 0.12
CA GLY A 56 -6.85 -2.13 -0.61
C GLY A 56 -5.99 -3.39 -0.55
N PHE A 57 -5.81 -4.06 -1.69
CA PHE A 57 -5.21 -5.39 -1.76
C PHE A 57 -4.01 -5.41 -2.70
N GLY A 58 -2.86 -5.81 -2.19
CA GLY A 58 -1.68 -6.11 -3.01
C GLY A 58 -1.15 -4.92 -3.80
N ASN A 59 -1.32 -3.68 -3.35
CA ASN A 59 -0.74 -2.54 -4.04
C ASN A 59 0.76 -2.44 -3.72
N LEU A 60 1.61 -2.34 -4.75
CA LEU A 60 3.06 -2.48 -4.69
C LEU A 60 3.75 -1.36 -5.48
N GLY A 61 4.18 -0.26 -4.85
CA GLY A 61 4.76 0.85 -5.63
C GLY A 61 5.67 1.78 -4.85
N ILE A 62 6.74 2.24 -5.50
CA ILE A 62 7.62 3.28 -4.98
C ILE A 62 6.91 4.63 -5.19
N GLY A 63 6.70 5.40 -4.14
CA GLY A 63 5.92 6.65 -4.17
C GLY A 63 4.53 6.52 -3.55
N GLY A 64 4.03 5.30 -3.36
CA GLY A 64 2.83 5.04 -2.56
C GLY A 64 1.51 5.57 -3.14
N SER A 65 0.55 5.84 -2.26
CA SER A 65 -0.76 6.44 -2.57
C SER A 65 -1.63 5.67 -3.56
N ASN A 66 -1.49 4.35 -3.62
CA ASN A 66 -2.28 3.52 -4.52
C ASN A 66 -3.56 3.02 -3.84
N VAL A 67 -4.69 3.04 -4.56
CA VAL A 67 -5.99 2.62 -4.04
C VAL A 67 -6.60 1.53 -4.93
N GLY A 68 -7.00 0.41 -4.35
CA GLY A 68 -7.66 -0.68 -5.06
C GLY A 68 -6.87 -1.98 -5.02
N PHE A 69 -6.71 -2.64 -6.16
CA PHE A 69 -6.21 -4.01 -6.25
C PHE A 69 -5.01 -4.09 -7.17
N PHE A 70 -3.90 -4.62 -6.67
CA PHE A 70 -2.71 -4.97 -7.46
C PHE A 70 -2.10 -3.81 -8.26
N ASN A 71 -2.33 -2.55 -7.86
CA ASN A 71 -1.68 -1.42 -8.51
C ASN A 71 -0.19 -1.42 -8.16
N SER A 72 0.62 -1.02 -9.13
CA SER A 72 2.07 -0.96 -9.02
C SER A 72 2.63 0.23 -9.81
N GLY A 73 3.96 0.38 -9.83
CA GLY A 73 4.63 1.42 -10.60
C GLY A 73 5.48 2.35 -9.75
N ILE A 74 6.32 3.14 -10.44
CA ILE A 74 7.20 4.15 -9.82
C ILE A 74 6.50 5.50 -9.90
N GLY A 75 6.39 6.16 -8.75
CA GLY A 75 5.73 7.44 -8.58
C GLY A 75 4.31 7.34 -8.00
N GLY A 76 3.71 6.14 -8.03
CA GLY A 76 2.46 5.83 -7.34
C GLY A 76 1.23 6.61 -7.82
N CYS A 77 0.30 6.84 -6.89
CA CYS A 77 -0.97 7.53 -7.11
C CYS A 77 -1.89 6.85 -8.14
N ASN A 78 -1.94 5.52 -8.16
CA ASN A 78 -2.81 4.77 -9.06
C ASN A 78 -4.09 4.32 -8.35
N SER A 79 -5.23 4.36 -9.04
CA SER A 79 -6.52 3.93 -8.50
C SER A 79 -7.21 2.90 -9.40
N GLY A 80 -7.72 1.81 -8.82
CA GLY A 80 -8.45 0.77 -9.51
C GLY A 80 -7.72 -0.57 -9.52
N LEU A 81 -7.58 -1.21 -10.68
CA LEU A 81 -7.11 -2.60 -10.81
C LEU A 81 -5.86 -2.69 -11.69
N SER A 82 -4.76 -3.13 -11.11
CA SER A 82 -3.55 -3.54 -11.86
C SER A 82 -3.01 -2.46 -12.81
N ASN A 83 -3.05 -1.20 -12.39
CA ASN A 83 -2.31 -0.15 -13.07
C ASN A 83 -0.83 -0.27 -12.69
N SER A 84 0.09 -0.05 -13.63
CA SER A 84 1.55 -0.14 -13.41
C SER A 84 2.30 1.15 -13.75
N GLY A 85 1.58 2.17 -14.21
CA GLY A 85 2.11 3.48 -14.53
C GLY A 85 2.10 4.44 -13.33
N LYS A 86 1.75 5.70 -13.58
CA LYS A 86 1.73 6.77 -12.56
C LYS A 86 0.54 7.70 -12.77
N TYR A 87 -0.17 8.02 -11.69
CA TYR A 87 -1.39 8.84 -11.74
C TYR A 87 -2.52 8.22 -12.59
N ASP A 88 -2.58 6.90 -12.66
CA ASP A 88 -3.55 6.19 -13.49
C ASP A 88 -4.85 5.89 -12.72
N SER A 89 -5.97 5.85 -13.45
CA SER A 89 -7.25 5.42 -12.90
C SER A 89 -7.98 4.40 -13.79
N GLY A 90 -8.67 3.42 -13.21
CA GLY A 90 -9.31 2.35 -13.96
C GLY A 90 -8.50 1.06 -13.89
N ALA A 91 -8.24 0.41 -15.03
CA ALA A 91 -7.55 -0.87 -15.00
C ALA A 91 -6.56 -1.09 -16.15
N PHE A 92 -5.47 -1.80 -15.81
CA PHE A 92 -4.45 -2.24 -16.76
C PHE A 92 -3.78 -1.10 -17.55
N ASN A 93 -3.66 0.08 -16.93
CA ASN A 93 -2.92 1.20 -17.49
C ASN A 93 -1.42 1.06 -17.17
N THR A 94 -0.56 1.53 -18.07
CA THR A 94 0.90 1.40 -17.95
C THR A 94 1.65 2.72 -18.13
N GLY A 95 0.94 3.80 -18.45
CA GLY A 95 1.48 5.10 -18.84
C GLY A 95 1.47 6.13 -17.72
N LEU A 96 1.29 7.39 -18.08
CA LEU A 96 1.23 8.50 -17.13
C LEU A 96 -0.10 9.24 -17.30
N GLY A 97 -0.88 9.30 -16.23
CA GLY A 97 -2.16 10.03 -16.22
C GLY A 97 -3.24 9.37 -17.07
N GLN A 98 -3.19 8.05 -17.25
CA GLN A 98 -4.16 7.33 -18.06
C GLN A 98 -5.44 7.06 -17.27
N SER A 99 -6.56 6.98 -17.98
CA SER A 99 -7.86 6.66 -17.39
C SER A 99 -8.62 5.69 -18.28
N GLY A 100 -9.30 4.72 -17.68
CA GLY A 100 -10.10 3.71 -18.38
C GLY A 100 -9.50 2.30 -18.31
N PHE A 101 -9.74 1.50 -19.34
CA PHE A 101 -9.25 0.12 -19.44
C PHE A 101 -8.21 0.03 -20.56
N PHE A 102 -7.00 -0.44 -20.25
CA PHE A 102 -5.90 -0.62 -21.20
C PHE A 102 -5.41 0.68 -21.86
N GLY A 103 -5.23 1.74 -21.07
CA GLY A 103 -4.50 2.93 -21.52
C GLY A 103 -3.11 2.53 -22.00
N ARG A 104 -2.88 2.64 -23.30
CA ARG A 104 -1.56 2.57 -23.94
C ARG A 104 -1.02 3.96 -24.16
#